data_AF-A0A8J2PFQ2-F1
#
_entry.id   AF-A0A8J2PFQ2-F1
#
_cell.length_a   1.000
_cell.length_b   1.000
_cell.length_c   1.000
_cell.angle_alpha   90.00
_cell.angle_beta   90.00
_cell.angle_gamma   90.00
#
_symmetry.space_group_name_H-M   'P 1'
#
loop_
_entity.id
_entity.type
_entity.pdbx_description
1 polymer ?
#
loop_
_entity_poly.entity_id
_entity_poly.type
_entity_poly.pdbx_seq_one_letter_code
_entity_poly.pdbx_strand_id
1 'polypeptide(L)'
;MLLENTHHFNYPYMSFRSGTRMTQIPEHEIAGALTSLQRMSDEELQGLLNDEDTFTTFVNQSELYRRWESDKEVEMTSNKSLAEYNLSFEPKLIEGKATLKELYDKVRGMMTEIATKRSMLDSSNSRSSLDTTYALLQAASAESDEKSEELSESFVNGSIDLETFSNQFIPLRVCAHLRRLKSEKMAEMIASQRQRSSSAPYPSGPQIMMPMPGMGIPR
;
A
#
# COMPACT_ATOMS: atom_id res chain seq x y z
N MET A 1 0.25 24.99 19.68
CA MET A 1 1.12 25.04 18.49
C MET A 1 1.04 23.65 17.87
N LEU A 2 0.34 23.37 16.77
CA LEU A 2 0.21 24.10 15.52
C LEU A 2 -1.26 24.24 15.14
N LEU A 3 -1.59 25.44 14.70
CA LEU A 3 -2.93 25.87 14.37
C LEU A 3 -3.47 25.13 13.15
N GLU A 4 -4.76 24.85 13.25
CA GLU A 4 -5.75 24.82 12.18
C GLU A 4 -5.26 25.41 10.86
N ASN A 5 -5.01 24.54 9.89
CA ASN A 5 -5.17 24.88 8.48
C ASN A 5 -6.17 23.89 7.88
N THR A 6 -7.35 23.86 8.48
CA THR A 6 -8.58 23.51 7.78
C THR A 6 -8.83 24.63 6.76
N HIS A 7 -8.08 24.61 5.65
CA HIS A 7 -8.58 25.24 4.45
C HIS A 7 -9.88 24.53 4.13
N HIS A 8 -10.99 25.14 4.53
CA HIS A 8 -12.31 24.88 4.00
C HIS A 8 -12.11 24.78 2.49
N PHE A 9 -12.11 23.56 1.97
CA PHE A 9 -12.24 23.31 0.56
C PHE A 9 -13.66 23.77 0.23
N ASN A 10 -13.78 25.08 0.04
CA ASN A 10 -14.92 25.71 -0.56
C ASN A 10 -14.88 25.29 -2.02
N TYR A 11 -15.21 24.02 -2.27
CA TYR A 11 -15.73 23.61 -3.55
C TYR A 11 -16.98 24.46 -3.72
N PRO A 12 -16.99 25.44 -4.65
CA PRO A 12 -18.21 26.13 -4.98
C PRO A 12 -19.15 25.01 -5.43
N TYR A 13 -20.12 24.71 -4.57
CA TYR A 13 -21.05 23.62 -4.80
C TYR A 13 -21.65 23.85 -6.18
N MET A 14 -21.50 22.83 -7.01
CA MET A 14 -21.71 22.94 -8.44
C MET A 14 -23.15 23.34 -8.73
N SER A 15 -23.34 24.56 -9.23
CA SER A 15 -24.36 24.73 -10.25
C SER A 15 -23.69 24.38 -11.57
N PHE A 16 -23.69 23.09 -11.92
CA PHE A 16 -23.78 22.76 -13.34
C PHE A 16 -25.08 23.43 -13.79
N ARG A 17 -25.00 24.64 -14.33
CA ARG A 17 -26.06 25.13 -15.19
C ARG A 17 -26.05 24.13 -16.34
N SER A 18 -27.00 23.21 -16.28
CA SER A 18 -27.30 22.27 -17.35
C SER A 18 -27.14 22.98 -18.66
N GLY A 19 -26.41 22.33 -19.58
CA GLY A 19 -26.00 22.86 -20.87
C GLY A 19 -27.03 23.82 -21.44
N THR A 20 -26.54 25.01 -21.81
CA THR A 20 -27.21 26.06 -22.55
C THR A 20 -28.57 25.63 -23.05
N ARG A 21 -29.63 25.91 -22.27
CA ARG A 21 -30.92 26.14 -22.90
C ARG A 21 -30.60 27.25 -23.89
N MET A 22 -30.66 26.97 -25.19
CA MET A 22 -30.97 27.98 -26.19
C MET A 22 -32.31 28.58 -25.77
N THR A 23 -32.29 29.47 -24.78
CA THR A 23 -33.46 30.23 -24.39
C THR A 23 -33.74 31.09 -25.59
N GLN A 24 -34.93 30.89 -26.17
CA GLN A 24 -35.55 31.77 -27.14
C GLN A 24 -35.14 33.22 -26.84
N ILE A 25 -34.66 33.94 -27.85
CA ILE A 25 -34.36 35.37 -27.75
C ILE A 25 -35.57 36.01 -27.06
N PRO A 26 -35.43 36.59 -25.86
CA PRO A 26 -36.57 37.15 -25.15
C PRO A 26 -37.26 38.17 -26.05
N GLU A 27 -38.58 38.08 -26.26
CA GLU A 27 -39.28 38.97 -27.20
C GLU A 27 -39.08 40.47 -26.89
N HIS A 28 -38.91 40.80 -25.60
CA HIS A 28 -38.59 42.15 -25.13
C HIS A 28 -37.23 42.66 -25.62
N GLU A 29 -36.28 41.76 -25.84
CA GLU A 29 -34.95 42.09 -26.37
C GLU A 29 -35.05 42.45 -27.86
N ILE A 30 -35.83 41.71 -28.64
CA ILE A 30 -36.15 42.04 -30.04
C ILE A 30 -36.89 43.38 -30.14
N ALA A 31 -37.83 43.65 -29.21
CA ALA A 31 -38.55 44.92 -29.16
C ALA A 31 -37.63 46.14 -28.94
N GLY A 32 -36.54 45.98 -28.18
CA GLY A 32 -35.54 47.03 -27.98
C GLY A 32 -34.79 47.39 -29.27
N ALA A 33 -34.37 46.39 -30.04
CA ALA A 33 -33.73 46.61 -31.34
C ALA A 33 -34.69 47.25 -32.37
N LEU A 34 -35.97 46.84 -32.36
CA LEU A 34 -37.01 47.44 -33.19
C LEU A 34 -37.31 48.90 -32.84
N THR A 35 -37.25 49.25 -31.54
CA THR A 35 -37.43 50.63 -31.08
C THR A 35 -36.28 51.53 -31.55
N SER A 36 -35.05 51.00 -31.59
CA SER A 36 -33.90 51.72 -32.15
C SER A 36 -34.07 51.95 -33.66
N LEU A 37 -34.51 50.94 -34.41
CA LEU A 37 -34.79 51.08 -35.86
C LEU A 37 -35.90 52.10 -36.15
N GLN A 38 -36.94 52.15 -35.33
CA GLN A 38 -38.04 53.13 -35.46
C GLN A 38 -37.62 54.58 -35.22
N ARG A 39 -36.44 54.82 -34.63
CA ARG A 39 -35.92 56.18 -34.36
C ARG A 39 -34.92 56.67 -35.40
N MET A 40 -34.55 55.85 -36.38
CA MET A 40 -33.60 56.19 -37.45
C MET A 40 -34.32 56.92 -38.59
N SER A 41 -33.59 57.73 -39.36
CA SER A 41 -34.14 58.39 -40.54
C SER A 41 -34.24 57.43 -41.75
N ASP A 42 -35.06 57.79 -42.74
CA ASP A 42 -35.22 56.97 -43.97
C ASP A 42 -33.89 56.80 -44.74
N GLU A 43 -33.01 57.79 -44.66
CA GLU A 43 -31.67 57.77 -45.27
C GLU A 43 -30.74 56.78 -44.55
N GLU A 44 -30.81 56.72 -43.22
CA GLU A 44 -30.05 55.77 -42.40
C GLU A 44 -30.56 54.34 -42.56
N LEU A 45 -31.90 54.16 -42.66
CA LEU A 45 -32.52 52.87 -42.93
C LEU A 45 -32.21 52.35 -44.35
N GLN A 46 -32.15 53.24 -45.35
CA GLN A 46 -31.67 52.88 -46.68
C GLN A 46 -30.19 52.51 -46.69
N GLY A 47 -29.36 53.19 -45.89
CA GLY A 47 -27.96 52.83 -45.70
C GLY A 47 -27.82 51.41 -45.14
N LEU A 48 -28.54 51.12 -44.05
CA LEU A 48 -28.61 49.80 -43.43
C LEU A 48 -29.08 48.69 -44.37
N LEU A 49 -30.02 48.99 -45.27
CA LEU A 49 -30.57 48.01 -46.21
C LEU A 49 -29.62 47.73 -47.39
N ASN A 50 -28.82 48.72 -47.81
CA ASN A 50 -28.00 48.65 -49.01
C ASN A 50 -26.52 48.33 -48.74
N ASP A 51 -26.05 48.44 -47.50
CA ASP A 51 -24.66 48.15 -47.10
C ASP A 51 -24.58 47.20 -45.90
N GLU A 52 -24.13 45.97 -46.15
CA GLU A 52 -23.98 44.90 -45.17
C GLU A 52 -22.99 45.26 -44.05
N ASP A 53 -21.96 46.05 -44.34
CA ASP A 53 -20.99 46.46 -43.31
C ASP A 53 -21.63 47.45 -42.31
N THR A 54 -22.54 48.31 -42.78
CA THR A 54 -23.33 49.19 -41.89
C THR A 54 -24.37 48.42 -41.09
N PHE A 55 -24.96 47.37 -41.68
CA PHE A 55 -25.87 46.48 -40.97
C PHE A 55 -25.17 45.67 -39.89
N THR A 56 -24.04 45.04 -40.20
CA THR A 56 -23.27 44.25 -39.23
C THR A 56 -22.73 45.11 -38.10
N THR A 57 -22.28 46.34 -38.38
CA THR A 57 -21.86 47.28 -37.32
C THR A 57 -23.03 47.69 -36.43
N PHE A 58 -24.21 47.95 -36.98
CA PHE A 58 -25.43 48.22 -36.18
C PHE A 58 -25.83 47.02 -35.32
N VAL A 59 -25.80 45.80 -35.86
CA VAL A 59 -26.09 44.57 -35.11
C VAL A 59 -25.07 44.36 -33.99
N ASN A 60 -23.79 44.57 -34.25
CA ASN A 60 -22.73 44.46 -33.23
C ASN A 60 -22.87 45.50 -32.12
N GLN A 61 -23.41 46.67 -32.44
CA GLN A 61 -23.69 47.75 -31.48
C GLN A 61 -25.02 47.58 -30.75
N SER A 62 -25.88 46.67 -31.20
CA SER A 62 -27.13 46.33 -30.51
C SER A 62 -26.84 45.84 -29.09
N GLU A 63 -27.63 46.33 -28.13
CA GLU A 63 -27.55 45.91 -26.73
C GLU A 63 -27.69 44.40 -26.55
N LEU A 64 -28.40 43.73 -27.47
CA LEU A 64 -28.57 42.27 -27.44
C LEU A 64 -27.27 41.54 -27.73
N TYR A 65 -26.62 41.92 -28.83
CA TYR A 65 -25.37 41.31 -29.25
C TYR A 65 -24.26 41.59 -28.24
N ARG A 66 -24.17 42.83 -27.75
CA ARG A 66 -23.21 43.23 -26.72
C ARG A 66 -23.39 42.44 -25.42
N ARG A 67 -24.63 42.18 -25.02
CA ARG A 67 -24.93 41.36 -23.84
C ARG A 67 -24.53 39.90 -24.04
N TRP A 68 -24.86 39.30 -25.18
CA TRP A 68 -24.46 37.92 -25.48
C TRP A 68 -22.95 37.75 -25.57
N GLU A 69 -22.25 38.71 -26.18
CA GLU A 69 -20.79 38.68 -26.23
C GLU A 69 -20.19 38.83 -24.82
N SER A 70 -20.79 39.67 -23.96
CA SER A 70 -20.39 39.77 -22.56
C SER A 70 -20.64 38.47 -21.77
N ASP A 71 -21.80 37.83 -21.94
CA ASP A 71 -22.14 36.58 -21.25
C ASP A 71 -21.21 35.44 -21.72
N LYS A 72 -20.91 35.40 -23.02
CA LYS A 72 -19.92 34.49 -23.61
C LYS A 72 -18.54 34.72 -23.04
N GLU A 73 -18.07 35.96 -22.93
CA GLU A 73 -16.75 36.28 -22.38
C GLU A 73 -16.65 35.88 -20.90
N VAL A 74 -17.71 36.11 -20.12
CA VAL A 74 -17.79 35.67 -18.72
C VAL A 74 -17.71 34.16 -18.61
N GLU A 75 -18.47 33.42 -19.42
CA GLU A 75 -18.44 31.95 -19.41
C GLU A 75 -17.10 31.39 -19.88
N MET A 76 -16.51 31.99 -20.92
CA MET A 76 -15.18 31.62 -21.41
C MET A 76 -14.10 31.86 -20.34
N THR A 77 -14.15 32.99 -19.66
CA THR A 77 -13.23 33.31 -18.56
C THR A 77 -13.41 32.35 -17.38
N SER A 78 -14.66 32.03 -17.03
CA SER A 78 -14.99 31.06 -15.98
C SER A 78 -14.46 29.67 -16.33
N ASN A 79 -14.73 29.19 -17.55
CA ASN A 79 -14.27 27.89 -18.02
C ASN A 79 -12.75 27.81 -18.06
N LYS A 80 -12.08 28.86 -18.56
CA LYS A 80 -10.62 28.96 -18.58
C LYS A 80 -10.03 28.89 -17.17
N SER A 81 -10.58 29.67 -16.24
CA SER A 81 -10.14 29.68 -14.85
C SER A 81 -10.32 28.29 -14.20
N LEU A 82 -11.43 27.61 -14.51
CA LEU A 82 -11.70 26.26 -14.03
C LEU A 82 -10.75 25.23 -14.63
N ALA A 83 -10.43 25.33 -15.92
CA ALA A 83 -9.47 24.48 -16.58
C ALA A 83 -8.06 24.66 -15.99
N GLU A 84 -7.64 25.90 -15.77
CA GLU A 84 -6.36 26.22 -15.13
C GLU A 84 -6.30 25.68 -13.70
N TYR A 85 -7.39 25.82 -12.92
CA TYR A 85 -7.49 25.25 -11.58
C TYR A 85 -7.41 23.71 -11.59
N ASN A 86 -8.12 23.05 -12.51
CA ASN A 86 -8.07 21.60 -12.67
C ASN A 86 -6.66 21.11 -13.06
N LEU A 87 -5.99 21.81 -13.98
CA LEU A 87 -4.61 21.52 -14.37
C LEU A 87 -3.63 21.72 -13.22
N SER A 88 -3.91 22.65 -12.30
CA SER A 88 -3.06 22.86 -11.10
C SER A 88 -2.99 21.65 -10.16
N PHE A 89 -3.93 20.70 -10.27
CA PHE A 89 -3.89 19.46 -9.49
C PHE A 89 -3.03 18.37 -10.12
N GLU A 90 -2.78 18.43 -11.43
CA GLU A 90 -1.93 17.46 -12.12
C GLU A 90 -0.56 17.29 -11.46
N PRO A 91 0.22 18.35 -11.15
CA PRO A 91 1.52 18.18 -10.51
C PRO A 91 1.41 17.54 -9.12
N LYS A 92 0.39 17.92 -8.32
CA LYS A 92 0.15 17.33 -7.00
C LYS A 92 -0.20 15.85 -7.08
N LEU A 93 -0.97 15.47 -8.10
CA LEU A 93 -1.35 14.08 -8.34
C LEU A 93 -0.13 13.25 -8.80
N ILE A 94 0.70 13.80 -9.68
CA ILE A 94 1.94 13.16 -10.13
C ILE A 94 2.89 12.95 -8.95
N GLU A 95 3.10 13.98 -8.12
CA GLU A 95 3.94 13.89 -6.92
C GLU A 95 3.37 12.88 -5.91
N GLY A 96 2.08 12.92 -5.63
CA GLY A 96 1.40 11.96 -4.76
C GLY A 96 1.52 10.51 -5.26
N LYS A 97 1.40 10.29 -6.57
CA LYS A 97 1.61 8.96 -7.18
C LYS A 97 3.07 8.52 -7.09
N ALA A 98 4.02 9.42 -7.30
CA ALA A 98 5.45 9.12 -7.22
C ALA A 98 5.86 8.74 -5.80
N THR A 99 5.46 9.53 -4.80
CA THR A 99 5.72 9.26 -3.38
C THR A 99 5.07 7.95 -2.91
N LEU A 100 3.83 7.68 -3.32
CA LEU A 100 3.15 6.41 -3.03
C LEU A 100 3.90 5.22 -3.61
N LYS A 101 4.34 5.33 -4.87
CA LYS A 101 5.13 4.27 -5.53
C LYS A 101 6.45 4.03 -4.81
N GLU A 102 7.17 5.09 -4.45
CA GLU A 102 8.42 4.98 -3.70
C GLU A 102 8.22 4.28 -2.35
N LEU A 103 7.17 4.66 -1.61
CA LEU A 103 6.85 4.04 -0.32
C LEU A 103 6.48 2.56 -0.48
N TYR A 104 5.70 2.24 -1.51
CA TYR A 104 5.34 0.87 -1.85
C TYR A 104 6.58 0.02 -2.16
N ASP A 105 7.50 0.54 -2.99
CA ASP A 105 8.73 -0.15 -3.35
C ASP A 105 9.64 -0.34 -2.12
N LYS A 106 9.72 0.65 -1.22
CA LYS A 106 10.44 0.51 0.07
C LYS A 106 9.85 -0.60 0.94
N VAL A 107 8.53 -0.61 1.12
CA VAL A 107 7.84 -1.64 1.92
C VAL A 107 8.06 -3.02 1.30
N ARG A 108 7.95 -3.13 -0.02
CA ARG A 108 8.22 -4.37 -0.75
C ARG A 108 9.66 -4.85 -0.52
N GLY A 109 10.64 -3.95 -0.60
CA GLY A 109 12.04 -4.25 -0.30
C GLY A 109 12.22 -4.78 1.14
N MET A 110 11.65 -4.09 2.12
CA MET A 110 11.69 -4.53 3.54
C MET A 110 11.01 -5.89 3.74
N MET A 111 9.88 -6.15 3.08
CA MET A 111 9.22 -7.46 3.14
C MET A 111 10.10 -8.56 2.58
N THR A 112 10.79 -8.32 1.45
CA THR A 112 11.74 -9.30 0.90
C THR A 112 12.91 -9.54 1.85
N GLU A 113 13.43 -8.50 2.49
CA GLU A 113 14.51 -8.61 3.48
C GLU A 113 14.07 -9.37 4.74
N ILE A 114 12.84 -9.15 5.21
CA ILE A 114 12.27 -9.93 6.31
C ILE A 114 12.10 -11.39 5.90
N ALA A 115 11.62 -11.66 4.69
CA ALA A 115 11.45 -13.02 4.19
C ALA A 115 12.80 -13.76 4.09
N THR A 116 13.86 -13.11 3.60
CA THR A 116 15.20 -13.70 3.53
C THR A 116 15.78 -13.95 4.91
N LYS A 117 15.71 -12.97 5.82
CA LYS A 117 16.15 -13.14 7.22
C LYS A 117 15.40 -14.26 7.93
N ARG A 118 14.09 -14.37 7.69
CA ARG A 118 13.27 -15.45 8.24
C ARG A 118 13.70 -16.80 7.68
N SER A 119 13.92 -16.92 6.37
CA SER A 119 14.43 -18.15 5.76
C SER A 119 15.81 -18.55 6.31
N MET A 120 16.70 -17.57 6.53
CA MET A 120 18.01 -17.82 7.16
C MET A 120 17.86 -18.31 8.61
N LEU A 121 16.99 -17.67 9.39
CA LEU A 121 16.68 -18.11 10.76
C LEU A 121 16.06 -19.50 10.78
N ASP A 122 15.11 -19.80 9.90
CA ASP A 122 14.46 -21.11 9.82
C ASP A 122 15.45 -22.21 9.42
N SER A 123 16.43 -21.89 8.55
CA SER A 123 17.50 -22.84 8.18
C SER A 123 18.47 -23.11 9.34
N SER A 124 18.90 -22.05 10.05
CA SER A 124 19.83 -22.17 11.19
C SER A 124 19.17 -22.74 12.45
N ASN A 125 17.90 -22.41 12.67
CA ASN A 125 17.10 -22.82 13.81
C ASN A 125 16.18 -24.00 13.47
N SER A 126 16.55 -24.78 12.44
CA SER A 126 15.72 -25.89 11.98
C SER A 126 15.43 -26.81 13.17
N ARG A 127 14.15 -26.99 13.49
CA ARG A 127 13.72 -27.88 14.59
C ARG A 127 14.26 -29.29 14.40
N SER A 128 14.39 -29.70 13.13
CA SER A 128 15.11 -30.92 12.74
C SER A 128 16.52 -30.96 13.33
N SER A 129 17.29 -29.86 13.34
CA SER A 129 18.61 -29.86 13.97
C SER A 129 18.57 -30.16 15.47
N LEU A 130 17.57 -29.65 16.21
CA LEU A 130 17.42 -29.90 17.65
C LEU A 130 16.92 -31.33 17.93
N ASP A 131 15.91 -31.79 17.20
CA ASP A 131 15.40 -33.16 17.34
C ASP A 131 16.46 -34.20 16.90
N THR A 132 17.23 -33.92 15.84
CA THR A 132 18.36 -34.76 15.39
C THR A 132 19.51 -34.76 16.40
N THR A 133 19.91 -33.60 16.93
CA THR A 133 20.98 -33.56 17.96
C THR A 133 20.56 -34.26 19.24
N TYR A 134 19.29 -34.16 19.64
CA TYR A 134 18.74 -34.93 20.76
C TYR A 134 18.80 -36.44 20.51
N ALA A 135 18.39 -36.91 19.34
CA ALA A 135 18.47 -38.33 18.97
C ALA A 135 19.93 -38.84 18.95
N LEU A 136 20.86 -38.06 18.41
CA LEU A 136 22.30 -38.40 18.41
C LEU A 136 22.86 -38.48 19.84
N LEU A 137 22.46 -37.57 20.72
CA LEU A 137 22.89 -37.60 22.12
C LEU A 137 22.34 -38.81 22.87
N GLN A 138 21.09 -39.21 22.59
CA GLN A 138 20.50 -40.41 23.15
C GLN A 138 21.23 -41.68 22.70
N ALA A 139 21.54 -41.77 21.39
CA ALA A 139 22.34 -42.86 20.85
C ALA A 139 23.74 -42.94 21.49
N ALA A 140 24.44 -41.80 21.59
CA ALA A 140 25.76 -41.74 22.24
C ALA A 140 25.70 -42.08 23.73
N SER A 141 24.60 -41.75 24.42
CA SER A 141 24.37 -42.15 25.81
C SER A 141 24.21 -43.66 25.94
N ALA A 142 23.39 -44.28 25.09
CA ALA A 142 23.18 -45.73 25.06
C ALA A 142 24.48 -46.48 24.72
N GLU A 143 25.22 -46.02 23.71
CA GLU A 143 26.51 -46.61 23.32
C GLU A 143 27.54 -46.55 24.47
N SER A 144 27.53 -45.49 25.29
CA SER A 144 28.45 -45.39 26.43
C SER A 144 28.05 -46.31 27.58
N ASP A 145 26.74 -46.52 27.76
CA ASP A 145 26.19 -47.41 28.77
C ASP A 145 26.53 -48.86 28.42
N GLU A 146 26.29 -49.26 27.17
CA GLU A 146 26.65 -50.57 26.61
C GLU A 146 28.14 -50.85 26.75
N LYS A 147 29.03 -49.91 26.36
CA LYS A 147 30.49 -50.07 26.56
C LYS A 147 30.87 -50.26 28.03
N SER A 148 30.17 -49.62 28.95
CA SER A 148 30.42 -49.79 30.37
C SER A 148 29.92 -51.14 30.90
N GLU A 149 28.85 -51.69 30.33
CA GLU A 149 28.36 -53.04 30.61
C GLU A 149 29.31 -54.10 30.05
N GLU A 150 29.77 -53.97 28.79
CA GLU A 150 30.75 -54.86 28.17
C GLU A 150 32.06 -54.92 28.99
N LEU A 151 32.52 -53.76 29.49
CA LEU A 151 33.68 -53.69 30.37
C LEU A 151 33.43 -54.39 31.72
N SER A 152 32.21 -54.28 32.25
CA SER A 152 31.80 -54.97 33.49
C SER A 152 31.75 -56.49 33.29
N GLU A 153 31.21 -56.96 32.18
CA GLU A 153 31.17 -58.39 31.84
C GLU A 153 32.58 -58.94 31.63
N SER A 154 33.44 -58.18 30.95
CA SER A 154 34.85 -58.55 30.75
C SER A 154 35.61 -58.71 32.08
N PHE A 155 35.32 -57.86 33.07
CA PHE A 155 35.89 -57.99 34.41
C PHE A 155 35.37 -59.23 35.15
N VAL A 156 34.05 -59.48 35.11
CA VAL A 156 33.42 -60.64 35.76
C VAL A 156 33.93 -61.96 35.17
N ASN A 157 34.17 -61.99 33.85
CA ASN A 157 34.71 -63.15 33.14
C ASN A 157 36.23 -63.33 33.34
N GLY A 158 36.90 -62.40 34.03
CA GLY A 158 38.34 -62.45 34.30
C GLY A 158 39.22 -62.05 33.11
N SER A 159 38.66 -61.44 32.06
CA SER A 159 39.40 -60.99 30.87
C SER A 159 40.24 -59.74 31.12
N ILE A 160 39.93 -58.97 32.16
CA ILE A 160 40.65 -57.76 32.58
C ILE A 160 40.88 -57.77 34.10
N ASP A 161 41.96 -57.14 34.55
CA ASP A 161 42.31 -56.99 35.96
C ASP A 161 41.62 -55.77 36.61
N LEU A 162 41.64 -55.73 37.94
CA LEU A 162 40.94 -54.71 38.72
C LEU A 162 41.44 -53.29 38.44
N GLU A 163 42.74 -53.10 38.24
CA GLU A 163 43.33 -51.79 38.00
C GLU A 163 42.88 -51.24 36.64
N THR A 164 42.92 -52.08 35.61
CA THR A 164 42.40 -51.75 34.27
C THR A 164 40.90 -51.47 34.29
N PHE A 165 40.11 -52.28 35.00
CA PHE A 165 38.67 -52.07 35.14
C PHE A 165 38.38 -50.72 35.81
N SER A 166 38.99 -50.43 36.96
CA SER A 166 38.76 -49.19 37.71
C SER A 166 39.11 -47.93 36.87
N ASN A 167 40.25 -47.97 36.17
CA ASN A 167 40.73 -46.86 35.35
C ASN A 167 39.84 -46.56 34.14
N GLN A 168 39.14 -47.56 33.58
CA GLN A 168 38.31 -47.39 32.38
C GLN A 168 36.81 -47.28 32.69
N PHE A 169 36.31 -48.01 33.69
CA PHE A 169 34.88 -48.09 34.00
C PHE A 169 34.34 -46.80 34.60
N ILE A 170 35.05 -46.21 35.55
CA ILE A 170 34.64 -44.96 36.22
C ILE A 170 34.45 -43.83 35.20
N PRO A 171 35.42 -43.49 34.33
CA PRO A 171 35.23 -42.42 33.36
C PRO A 171 34.14 -42.73 32.33
N LEU A 172 33.97 -43.99 31.92
CA LEU A 172 32.88 -44.40 31.01
C LEU A 172 31.50 -44.21 31.66
N ARG A 173 31.30 -44.67 32.90
CA ARG A 173 30.05 -44.50 33.64
C ARG A 173 29.74 -43.03 33.91
N VAL A 174 30.74 -42.23 34.29
CA VAL A 174 30.58 -40.79 34.46
C VAL A 174 30.15 -40.14 33.13
N CYS A 175 30.77 -40.52 32.02
CA CYS A 175 30.40 -40.02 30.69
C CYS A 175 28.96 -40.39 30.30
N ALA A 176 28.56 -41.65 30.52
CA ALA A 176 27.21 -42.14 30.26
C ALA A 176 26.16 -41.37 31.06
N HIS A 177 26.35 -41.22 32.39
CA HIS A 177 25.43 -40.48 33.24
C HIS A 177 25.36 -38.99 32.88
N LEU A 178 26.48 -38.35 32.55
CA LEU A 178 26.48 -36.96 32.08
C LEU A 178 25.73 -36.79 30.76
N ARG A 179 25.90 -37.72 29.80
CA ARG A 179 25.16 -37.70 28.53
C ARG A 179 23.67 -37.91 28.75
N ARG A 180 23.30 -38.82 29.65
CA ARG A 180 21.91 -39.06 30.05
C ARG A 180 21.27 -37.80 30.65
N LEU A 181 21.91 -37.18 31.65
CA LEU A 181 21.42 -35.93 32.26
C LEU A 181 21.29 -34.80 31.23
N LYS A 182 22.26 -34.66 30.32
CA LYS A 182 22.19 -33.67 29.24
C LYS A 182 21.02 -33.97 28.28
N SER A 183 20.76 -35.24 27.97
CA SER A 183 19.63 -35.63 27.13
C SER A 183 18.28 -35.34 27.80
N GLU A 184 18.13 -35.66 29.09
CA GLU A 184 16.94 -35.34 29.88
C GLU A 184 16.70 -33.82 29.90
N LYS A 185 17.78 -33.04 30.11
CA LYS A 185 17.67 -31.58 30.08
C LYS A 185 17.28 -31.02 28.72
N MET A 186 17.83 -31.60 27.65
CA MET A 186 17.51 -31.22 26.27
C MET A 186 16.03 -31.52 25.94
N ALA A 187 15.50 -32.66 26.41
CA ALA A 187 14.11 -33.02 26.25
C ALA A 187 13.16 -32.00 26.93
N GLU A 188 13.49 -31.56 28.15
CA GLU A 188 12.75 -30.48 28.84
C GLU A 188 12.76 -29.16 28.05
N MET A 189 13.91 -28.80 27.48
CA MET A 189 14.06 -27.57 26.68
C MET A 189 13.20 -27.64 25.41
N ILE A 190 13.22 -28.76 24.70
CA ILE A 190 12.41 -28.99 23.49
C ILE A 190 10.91 -28.94 23.84
N ALA A 191 10.49 -29.58 24.93
CA ALA A 191 9.10 -29.55 25.40
C ALA A 191 8.64 -28.12 25.75
N SER A 192 9.48 -27.39 26.49
CA SER A 192 9.22 -25.98 26.85
C SER A 192 9.13 -25.07 25.62
N GLN A 193 9.97 -25.30 24.61
CA GLN A 193 9.93 -24.55 23.35
C GLN A 193 8.67 -24.86 22.53
N ARG A 194 8.19 -26.12 22.53
CA ARG A 194 6.91 -26.48 21.90
C ARG A 194 5.76 -25.70 22.51
N GLN A 195 5.69 -25.62 23.85
CA GLN A 195 4.66 -24.86 24.55
C GLN A 195 4.70 -23.35 24.24
N ARG A 196 5.90 -22.76 24.15
CA ARG A 196 6.07 -21.34 23.77
C ARG A 196 5.68 -21.04 22.33
N SER A 197 5.90 -21.99 21.42
CA SER A 197 5.51 -21.82 20.00
C SER A 197 3.99 -21.91 19.78
N SER A 198 3.26 -22.62 20.64
CA SER A 198 1.79 -22.68 20.62
C SER A 198 1.10 -21.49 21.30
N SER A 199 1.84 -20.70 22.09
CA SER A 199 1.31 -19.57 22.88
C SER A 199 1.64 -18.20 22.30
N ALA A 200 2.09 -18.12 21.05
CA ALA A 200 2.24 -16.85 20.35
C ALA A 200 0.95 -16.59 19.54
N PRO A 201 -0.05 -15.87 20.08
CA PRO A 201 -0.95 -15.13 19.22
C PRO A 201 -0.06 -14.09 18.54
N TYR A 202 0.43 -14.41 17.34
CA TYR A 202 0.85 -13.36 16.45
C TYR A 202 -0.35 -12.40 16.40
N PRO A 203 -0.19 -11.11 16.72
CA PRO A 203 -1.18 -10.16 16.27
C PRO A 203 -1.14 -10.35 14.76
N SER A 204 -2.22 -10.91 14.22
CA SER A 204 -2.53 -10.79 12.82
C SER A 204 -2.68 -9.28 12.65
N GLY A 205 -1.57 -8.60 12.37
CA GLY A 205 -1.58 -7.22 11.93
C GLY A 205 -2.62 -7.15 10.82
N PRO A 206 -3.37 -6.04 10.73
CA PRO A 206 -4.52 -5.96 9.85
C PRO A 206 -4.15 -6.59 8.51
N GLN A 207 -4.86 -7.66 8.15
CA GLN A 207 -4.72 -8.32 6.87
C GLN A 207 -5.16 -7.26 5.86
N ILE A 208 -4.22 -6.42 5.43
CA ILE A 208 -4.42 -5.58 4.26
C ILE A 208 -4.37 -6.60 3.13
N MET A 209 -5.55 -7.16 2.81
CA MET A 209 -5.82 -7.79 1.53
C MET A 209 -5.56 -6.71 0.48
N MET A 210 -4.29 -6.54 0.11
CA MET A 210 -3.94 -5.78 -1.07
C MET A 210 -4.62 -6.49 -2.23
N PRO A 211 -5.46 -5.80 -3.02
CA PRO A 211 -6.07 -6.42 -4.18
C PRO A 211 -4.94 -6.89 -5.10
N MET A 212 -4.96 -8.18 -5.43
CA MET A 212 -4.07 -8.75 -6.43
C MET A 212 -4.21 -7.95 -7.74
N PRO A 213 -3.11 -7.48 -8.34
CA PRO A 213 -3.18 -6.82 -9.64
C PRO A 213 -3.50 -7.88 -10.69
N GLY A 214 -4.76 -7.95 -11.12
CA GLY A 214 -5.17 -8.86 -12.21
C GLY A 214 -6.65 -9.23 -12.29
N MET A 215 -7.49 -8.96 -11.29
CA MET A 215 -8.91 -9.26 -11.41
C MET A 215 -9.63 -8.11 -12.13
N GLY A 216 -9.83 -8.29 -13.43
CA GLY A 216 -10.69 -7.44 -14.25
C GLY A 216 -12.08 -7.33 -13.64
N ILE A 217 -12.58 -6.10 -13.56
CA ILE A 217 -13.93 -5.79 -13.12
C ILE A 217 -14.89 -6.28 -14.22
N PRO A 218 -15.90 -7.13 -13.92
CA PRO A 218 -16.91 -7.48 -14.92
C PRO A 218 -17.80 -6.26 -15.21
N ARG A 219 -18.16 -6.14 -16.49
CA ARG A 219 -18.99 -5.08 -17.07
C ARG A 219 -20.37 -4.96 -16.43
#